data_AF-A0A945S3J0-F1
#
_entry.id   AF-A0A945S3J0-F1
#
_cell.length_a   1.000
_cell.length_b   1.000
_cell.length_c   1.000
_cell.angle_alpha   90.00
_cell.angle_beta   90.00
_cell.angle_gamma   90.00
#
_symmetry.space_group_name_H-M   'P 1'
#
loop_
_entity.id
_entity.type
_entity.pdbx_description
1 polymer ?
#
loop_
_entity_poly.entity_id
_entity_poly.type
_entity_poly.pdbx_seq_one_letter_code
_entity_poly.pdbx_strand_id
1 'polypeptide(L)'
;MATESRADSFWYDVYGRGSFHFTVMKRSDGEYRVYIDTQPSYPSGRSTSGHSTHRYGLGSSRPHICYEPPPRTLKDARTVAESWARHTARYMGTGRW
;
A
#
# COMPACT_ATOMS: atom_id res chain seq x y z
N MET A 1 -15.01 -17.88 -1.76
CA MET A 1 -14.02 -16.79 -1.71
C MET A 1 -14.60 -15.68 -0.85
N ALA A 2 -13.87 -15.14 0.12
CA ALA A 2 -14.37 -14.03 0.92
C ALA A 2 -14.69 -12.85 0.00
N THR A 3 -15.95 -12.39 0.00
CA THR A 3 -16.42 -11.29 -0.82
C THR A 3 -15.84 -9.98 -0.28
N GLU A 4 -15.14 -9.25 -1.14
CA GLU A 4 -14.67 -7.90 -0.85
C GLU A 4 -15.46 -6.92 -1.73
N SER A 5 -15.82 -5.75 -1.20
CA SER A 5 -16.43 -4.67 -1.97
C SER A 5 -15.49 -3.47 -2.05
N ARG A 6 -15.46 -2.78 -3.20
CA ARG A 6 -14.64 -1.58 -3.37
C ARG A 6 -15.21 -0.45 -2.53
N ALA A 7 -14.45 0.01 -1.56
CA ALA A 7 -14.81 1.12 -0.69
C ALA A 7 -14.29 2.46 -1.23
N ASP A 8 -13.14 2.45 -1.90
CA ASP A 8 -12.50 3.65 -2.40
C ASP A 8 -11.39 3.35 -3.43
N SER A 9 -10.95 4.37 -4.14
CA SER A 9 -9.74 4.33 -4.97
C SER A 9 -9.24 5.72 -5.28
N PHE A 10 -7.96 5.97 -5.05
CA PHE A 10 -7.41 7.31 -5.13
C PHE A 10 -5.93 7.31 -5.48
N TRP A 11 -5.52 8.40 -6.13
CA TRP A 11 -4.12 8.74 -6.32
C TRP A 11 -3.58 9.49 -5.10
N TYR A 12 -2.32 9.24 -4.77
CA TYR A 12 -1.59 9.96 -3.74
C TYR A 12 -0.21 10.34 -4.25
N ASP A 13 0.02 11.64 -4.37
CA ASP A 13 1.28 12.21 -4.82
C ASP A 13 2.17 12.54 -3.61
N VAL A 14 3.38 11.96 -3.59
CA VAL A 14 4.42 12.39 -2.67
C VAL A 14 5.27 13.42 -3.41
N TYR A 15 5.16 14.69 -3.02
CA TYR A 15 5.83 15.84 -3.67
C TYR A 15 7.26 15.53 -4.11
N GLY A 16 7.49 15.50 -5.43
CA GLY A 16 8.79 15.28 -6.05
C GLY A 16 9.36 13.86 -5.92
N ARG A 17 8.60 12.89 -5.40
CA ARG A 17 9.05 11.51 -5.17
C ARG A 17 8.21 10.44 -5.86
N GLY A 18 7.06 10.82 -6.40
CA GLY A 18 6.25 9.98 -7.29
C GLY A 18 4.79 9.86 -6.87
N SER A 19 4.01 9.28 -7.77
CA SER A 19 2.57 9.09 -7.64
C SER A 19 2.24 7.63 -7.36
N PHE A 20 1.31 7.39 -6.45
CA PHE A 20 0.86 6.06 -6.04
C PHE A 20 -0.64 5.96 -6.27
N HIS A 21 -1.11 4.80 -6.72
CA HIS A 21 -2.55 4.52 -6.87
C HIS A 21 -2.93 3.34 -5.99
N PHE A 22 -4.01 3.53 -5.24
CA PHE A 22 -4.51 2.53 -4.30
C PHE A 22 -5.98 2.24 -4.54
N THR A 23 -6.36 0.98 -4.33
CA THR A 23 -7.75 0.54 -4.21
C THR A 23 -7.98 0.04 -2.79
N VAL A 24 -8.98 0.59 -2.11
CA VAL A 24 -9.39 0.14 -0.79
C VAL A 24 -10.59 -0.78 -0.94
N MET A 25 -10.47 -1.99 -0.40
CA MET A 25 -11.53 -2.98 -0.38
C MET A 25 -12.00 -3.21 1.07
N LYS A 26 -13.31 -3.23 1.29
CA LYS A 26 -13.93 -3.66 2.53
C LYS A 26 -14.22 -5.15 2.47
N ARG A 27 -13.78 -5.89 3.48
CA ARG A 27 -13.97 -7.33 3.64
C ARG A 27 -15.24 -7.62 4.44
N SER A 28 -15.75 -8.84 4.32
CA SER A 28 -16.98 -9.28 5.00
C SER A 28 -16.89 -9.27 6.53
N ASP A 29 -15.68 -9.35 7.09
CA ASP A 29 -15.37 -9.26 8.52
C ASP A 29 -15.25 -7.80 9.03
N GLY A 30 -15.48 -6.82 8.15
CA GLY A 30 -15.40 -5.40 8.44
C GLY A 30 -13.99 -4.81 8.35
N GLU A 31 -12.97 -5.61 8.04
CA GLU A 31 -11.62 -5.11 7.80
C GLU A 31 -11.49 -4.44 6.45
N TYR A 32 -10.53 -3.53 6.34
CA TYR A 32 -10.16 -2.88 5.10
C TYR A 32 -8.79 -3.37 4.64
N ARG A 33 -8.67 -3.65 3.35
CA ARG A 33 -7.39 -3.98 2.70
C ARG A 33 -7.07 -2.93 1.65
N VAL A 34 -5.83 -2.47 1.65
CA VAL A 34 -5.32 -1.48 0.70
C VAL A 34 -4.45 -2.16 -0.33
N TYR A 35 -4.96 -2.29 -1.55
CA TYR A 35 -4.21 -2.79 -2.69
C TYR A 35 -3.39 -1.68 -3.33
N ILE A 36 -2.22 -2.05 -3.85
CA ILE A 36 -1.29 -1.15 -4.54
C ILE A 36 -1.47 -1.40 -6.03
N ASP A 37 -2.17 -0.50 -6.71
CA ASP A 37 -2.44 -0.62 -8.14
C ASP A 37 -1.31 0.01 -8.97
N THR A 38 -0.71 1.10 -8.46
CA THR A 38 0.46 1.73 -9.09
C THR A 38 1.41 2.26 -8.02
N GLN A 39 2.71 2.09 -8.24
CA GLN A 39 3.77 2.72 -7.47
C GLN A 39 4.98 2.98 -8.36
N PRO A 40 5.87 3.92 -8.00
CA PRO A 40 7.17 4.03 -8.65
C PRO A 40 8.01 2.76 -8.45
N SER A 41 8.87 2.47 -9.43
CA SER A 41 9.86 1.40 -9.31
C SER A 41 10.89 1.73 -8.24
N TYR A 42 11.27 0.73 -7.45
CA TYR A 42 12.39 0.87 -6.53
C TYR A 42 13.70 1.07 -7.32
N PRO A 43 14.58 1.99 -6.88
CA PRO A 43 15.92 2.13 -7.46
C PRO A 43 16.74 0.84 -7.35
N SER A 44 17.72 0.68 -8.23
CA SER A 44 18.69 -0.43 -8.16
C SER A 44 19.37 -0.50 -6.79
N GLY A 45 19.61 -1.72 -6.30
CA GLY A 45 20.21 -1.97 -4.99
C GLY A 45 19.27 -1.77 -3.79
N ARG A 46 17.99 -1.44 -4.00
CA ARG A 46 16.97 -1.44 -2.96
C ARG A 46 16.27 -2.80 -2.89
N SER A 47 16.03 -3.28 -1.67
CA SER A 47 15.24 -4.48 -1.46
C SER A 47 13.81 -4.23 -1.91
N THR A 48 13.29 -5.13 -2.72
CA THR A 48 11.89 -5.14 -3.17
C THR A 48 11.08 -6.21 -2.46
N SER A 49 11.66 -6.88 -1.45
CA SER A 49 10.99 -7.96 -0.73
C SER A 49 9.77 -7.47 0.05
N GLY A 50 8.79 -8.35 0.24
CA GLY A 50 7.53 -8.02 0.91
C GLY A 50 7.76 -7.61 2.35
N HIS A 51 8.63 -8.35 3.04
CA HIS A 51 9.02 -8.05 4.41
C HIS A 51 9.73 -6.70 4.53
N SER A 52 10.68 -6.38 3.64
CA SER A 52 11.42 -5.12 3.68
C SER A 52 10.57 -3.90 3.31
N THR A 53 9.49 -4.09 2.56
CA THR A 53 8.67 -3.00 2.00
C THR A 53 7.23 -2.98 2.53
N HIS A 54 6.94 -3.80 3.56
CA HIS A 54 5.62 -3.96 4.16
C HIS A 54 4.52 -4.22 3.13
N ARG A 55 4.77 -5.17 2.21
CA ARG A 55 3.82 -5.61 1.20
C ARG A 55 3.57 -7.11 1.31
N TYR A 56 2.32 -7.50 1.12
CA TYR A 56 1.88 -8.87 0.95
C TYR A 56 1.46 -9.13 -0.50
N GLY A 57 1.48 -10.40 -0.90
CA GLY A 57 1.06 -10.81 -2.25
C GLY A 57 2.03 -10.40 -3.36
N LEU A 58 3.31 -10.16 -3.05
CA LEU A 58 4.33 -9.98 -4.10
C LEU A 58 4.49 -11.29 -4.88
N GLY A 59 3.89 -11.34 -6.08
CA GLY A 59 3.75 -12.56 -6.89
C GLY A 59 2.31 -12.85 -7.29
N SER A 60 1.33 -12.16 -6.70
CA SER A 60 -0.04 -12.09 -7.24
C SER A 60 -0.19 -10.86 -8.13
N SER A 61 -1.30 -10.80 -8.87
CA SER A 61 -1.65 -9.63 -9.69
C SER A 61 -1.98 -8.38 -8.87
N ARG A 62 -2.15 -8.50 -7.55
CA ARG A 62 -2.65 -7.42 -6.68
C ARG A 62 -1.95 -7.43 -5.33
N PRO A 63 -0.71 -6.90 -5.23
CA PRO A 63 -0.05 -6.72 -3.95
C PRO A 63 -0.82 -5.73 -3.06
N HIS A 64 -0.73 -5.90 -1.76
CA HIS A 64 -1.41 -5.05 -0.78
C HIS A 64 -0.50 -4.71 0.40
N ILE A 65 -0.84 -3.64 1.11
CA ILE A 65 -0.05 -3.14 2.24
C ILE A 65 -0.26 -4.06 3.45
N CYS A 66 0.85 -4.44 4.10
CA CYS A 66 0.84 -5.12 5.38
C CYS A 66 0.56 -4.11 6.50
N TYR A 67 -0.45 -4.38 7.33
CA TYR A 67 -0.77 -3.56 8.50
C TYR A 67 -1.41 -4.41 9.58
N GLU A 68 -0.95 -4.24 10.83
CA GLU A 68 -1.44 -4.97 12.01
C GLU A 68 -1.61 -3.97 13.17
N PRO A 69 -2.79 -3.88 13.80
CA PRO A 69 -4.04 -4.55 13.40
C PRO A 69 -4.60 -4.02 12.08
N PRO A 70 -5.36 -4.83 11.30
CA PRO A 70 -5.98 -4.37 10.07
C PRO A 70 -6.89 -3.15 10.30
N PRO A 71 -6.89 -2.14 9.40
CA PRO A 71 -7.74 -0.97 9.56
C PRO A 71 -9.22 -1.37 9.51
N ARG A 72 -10.02 -0.82 10.42
CA ARG A 72 -11.45 -1.11 10.59
C ARG A 72 -12.36 0.00 10.05
N THR A 73 -11.78 1.09 9.57
CA THR A 73 -12.50 2.19 8.92
C THR A 73 -11.84 2.57 7.59
N LEU A 74 -12.63 3.15 6.68
CA LEU A 74 -12.10 3.68 5.42
C LEU A 74 -11.07 4.80 5.66
N LYS A 75 -11.28 5.63 6.70
CA LYS A 75 -10.35 6.70 7.06
C LYS A 75 -8.98 6.12 7.45
N ASP A 76 -8.97 5.10 8.32
CA ASP A 76 -7.72 4.47 8.74
C ASP A 76 -7.03 3.79 7.56
N ALA A 77 -7.79 3.14 6.67
CA ALA A 77 -7.25 2.53 5.46
C ALA A 77 -6.56 3.57 4.54
N ARG A 78 -7.14 4.77 4.38
CA ARG A 78 -6.46 5.88 3.68
C ARG A 78 -5.19 6.29 4.39
N THR A 79 -5.24 6.47 5.71
CA THR A 79 -4.05 6.85 6.50
C THR A 79 -2.93 5.82 6.37
N VAL A 80 -3.25 4.52 6.33
CA VAL A 80 -2.29 3.44 6.06
C VAL A 80 -1.67 3.60 4.67
N ALA A 81 -2.48 3.79 3.63
CA ALA A 81 -2.03 3.95 2.25
C ALA A 81 -1.04 5.13 2.10
N GLU A 82 -1.43 6.30 2.60
CA GLU A 82 -0.61 7.51 2.53
C GLU A 82 0.68 7.37 3.33
N SER A 83 0.60 6.78 4.53
CA SER A 83 1.77 6.55 5.38
C SER A 83 2.74 5.60 4.71
N TRP A 84 2.25 4.50 4.15
CA TRP A 84 3.06 3.57 3.38
C TRP A 84 3.70 4.26 2.17
N ALA A 85 2.96 5.04 1.39
CA ALA A 85 3.51 5.78 0.24
C ALA A 85 4.65 6.73 0.64
N ARG A 86 4.49 7.48 1.74
CA ARG A 86 5.53 8.38 2.27
C ARG A 86 6.78 7.61 2.71
N HIS A 87 6.63 6.48 3.40
CA HIS A 87 7.75 5.63 3.81
C HIS A 87 8.44 5.02 2.60
N THR A 88 7.69 4.48 1.63
CA THR A 88 8.23 3.96 0.37
C THR A 88 9.03 5.02 -0.36
N ALA A 89 8.49 6.23 -0.53
CA ALA A 89 9.19 7.35 -1.15
C ALA A 89 10.47 7.75 -0.41
N ARG A 90 10.46 7.75 0.94
CA ARG A 90 11.66 7.97 1.76
C ARG A 90 12.69 6.85 1.58
N TYR A 91 12.24 5.60 1.58
CA TYR A 91 13.11 4.44 1.40
C TYR A 91 13.76 4.42 0.02
N MET A 92 13.03 4.75 -1.04
CA MET A 92 13.59 4.87 -2.38
C MET A 92 14.73 5.90 -2.41
N GLY A 93 14.54 7.07 -1.79
CA GLY A 93 15.57 8.11 -1.73
C GLY A 93 16.75 7.78 -0.81
N THR A 94 16.50 7.18 0.36
CA THR A 94 17.51 7.09 1.44
C THR A 94 18.01 5.68 1.74
N GLY A 95 17.26 4.65 1.33
CA GLY A 95 17.52 3.26 1.71
C GLY A 95 17.11 2.89 3.13
N ARG A 96 16.51 3.82 3.86
CA ARG A 96 16.06 3.61 5.24
C ARG A 96 14.54 3.61 5.25
N TRP A 97 13.98 2.49 5.73
CA TRP A 97 12.55 2.43 6.03
C TRP A 97 12.25 3.32 7.23
#